data_AF-A0A426Y762-F1
#
_entry.id   AF-A0A426Y762-F1
#
_cell.length_a   1.000
_cell.length_b   1.000
_cell.length_c   1.000
_cell.angle_alpha   90.00
_cell.angle_beta   90.00
_cell.angle_gamma   90.00
#
_symmetry.space_group_name_H-M   'P 1'
#
loop_
_entity.id
_entity.type
_entity.pdbx_description
1 polymer ?
#
loop_
_entity_poly.entity_id
_entity_poly.type
_entity_poly.pdbx_seq_one_letter_code
_entity_poly.pdbx_strand_id
1 'polypeptide(L)'
;MHYRCHPLRAPQPLQSLPTGGPVSPILVIEFNVFQNEEFHDINDNHIVVDRNFLTSVSSVTVGYWHDDDTTGAAFVGLTLNDGSNYQAWVDYDYGRFNFTMALAVLSWKLRRPLISIEMDLSDIFLNEMYISFCAATRKLVERHHVLAWSFSNLNFYTDDNLVTLDLPNFIPLAPQSIDNSRRHLIFSHSMAAMVLLMSILATTRVWMAVFHRTRKIQGNKEEVSQ
;
A
#
# COMPACT_ATOMS: atom_id res chain seq x y z
N MET A 1 -1.80 16.25 -18.88
CA MET A 1 -2.65 16.56 -17.71
C MET A 1 -2.08 15.85 -16.50
N HIS A 2 -1.71 16.58 -15.44
CA HIS A 2 -1.16 16.03 -14.21
C HIS A 2 -2.19 16.27 -13.10
N TYR A 3 -3.10 15.32 -12.90
CA TYR A 3 -4.01 15.35 -11.76
C TYR A 3 -3.24 14.81 -10.56
N ARG A 4 -2.80 15.71 -9.67
CA ARG A 4 -2.29 15.34 -8.36
C ARG A 4 -3.49 15.15 -7.45
N CYS A 5 -3.93 13.90 -7.26
CA CYS A 5 -4.82 13.60 -6.15
C CYS A 5 -4.03 13.86 -4.85
N HIS A 6 -4.54 14.74 -4.01
CA HIS A 6 -4.12 14.72 -2.62
C HIS A 6 -4.51 13.36 -2.03
N PRO A 7 -3.67 12.73 -1.20
CA PRO A 7 -4.09 11.57 -0.44
C PRO A 7 -5.42 11.94 0.21
N LEU A 8 -6.45 11.10 0.04
CA LEU A 8 -7.68 11.23 0.79
C LEU A 8 -7.27 11.11 2.26
N ARG A 9 -7.12 12.28 2.88
CA ARG A 9 -6.94 12.38 4.32
C ARG A 9 -8.23 11.81 4.86
N ALA A 10 -8.15 10.75 5.67
CA ALA A 10 -9.23 10.39 6.58
C ALA A 10 -9.81 11.70 7.14
N PRO A 11 -11.15 11.87 7.15
CA PRO A 11 -11.75 13.14 7.51
C PRO A 11 -11.19 13.55 8.86
N GLN A 12 -10.27 14.52 8.82
CA GLN A 12 -9.88 15.25 10.02
C GLN A 12 -11.19 15.81 10.58
N PRO A 13 -11.36 15.88 11.90
CA PRO A 13 -12.51 16.55 12.49
C PRO A 13 -12.62 17.93 11.84
N LEU A 14 -13.77 18.13 11.20
CA LEU A 14 -14.13 19.22 10.29
C LEU A 14 -13.29 20.50 10.50
N GLN A 15 -12.26 20.71 9.69
CA GLN A 15 -11.72 22.05 9.43
C GLN A 15 -11.87 22.34 7.93
N SER A 16 -13.10 22.78 7.61
CA SER A 16 -13.50 23.56 6.43
C SER A 16 -12.77 23.26 5.12
N LEU A 17 -13.27 22.27 4.36
CA LEU A 17 -13.43 22.50 2.92
C LEU A 17 -14.32 23.75 2.76
N PRO A 18 -14.17 24.60 1.73
CA PRO A 18 -15.08 25.70 1.49
C PRO A 18 -16.50 25.15 1.34
N THR A 19 -17.30 25.29 2.41
CA THR A 19 -18.66 24.78 2.51
C THR A 19 -19.58 25.68 1.71
N GLY A 20 -20.25 25.13 0.71
CA GLY A 20 -21.36 25.81 0.05
C GLY A 20 -21.76 25.30 -1.34
N GLY A 21 -20.97 24.44 -1.98
CA GLY A 21 -21.36 23.82 -3.26
C GLY A 21 -22.02 22.45 -3.08
N PRO A 22 -22.92 22.04 -4.00
CA PRO A 22 -23.39 20.65 -4.03
C PRO A 22 -22.19 19.71 -4.22
N VAL A 23 -22.07 18.69 -3.35
CA VAL A 23 -21.09 17.62 -3.53
C VAL A 23 -21.51 16.86 -4.78
N SER A 24 -20.62 16.79 -5.78
CA SER A 24 -20.90 16.00 -6.96
C SER A 24 -20.99 14.52 -6.57
N PRO A 25 -22.04 13.82 -7.00
CA PRO A 25 -22.21 12.41 -6.68
C PRO A 25 -21.05 11.62 -7.29
N ILE A 26 -20.59 10.60 -6.57
CA ILE A 26 -19.44 9.79 -6.98
C ILE A 26 -19.60 8.34 -6.55
N LEU A 27 -19.19 7.45 -7.45
CA LEU A 27 -19.00 6.03 -7.21
C LEU A 27 -17.49 5.74 -7.29
N VAL A 28 -16.96 5.06 -6.28
CA VAL A 28 -15.54 4.71 -6.20
C VAL A 28 -15.42 3.20 -6.06
N ILE A 29 -14.44 2.63 -6.76
CA ILE A 29 -14.02 1.24 -6.59
C ILE A 29 -12.58 1.31 -6.09
N GLU A 30 -12.37 0.95 -4.83
CA GLU A 30 -11.06 1.05 -4.16
C GLU A 30 -10.40 -0.33 -4.11
N PHE A 31 -9.13 -0.37 -4.54
CA PHE A 31 -8.24 -1.51 -4.36
C PHE A 31 -7.44 -1.27 -3.08
N ASN A 32 -7.94 -1.77 -1.96
CA ASN A 32 -7.42 -1.42 -0.65
C ASN A 32 -6.40 -2.47 -0.16
N VAL A 33 -5.17 -2.01 0.05
CA VAL A 33 -4.01 -2.79 0.50
C VAL A 33 -3.65 -2.51 1.96
N PHE A 34 -4.55 -1.83 2.69
CA PHE A 34 -4.33 -1.44 4.07
C PHE A 34 -5.62 -1.52 4.87
N GLN A 35 -5.59 -2.24 6.00
CA GLN A 35 -6.75 -2.29 6.89
C GLN A 35 -6.84 -1.03 7.75
N ASN A 36 -7.89 -0.24 7.55
CA ASN A 36 -8.25 0.88 8.41
C ASN A 36 -9.42 0.53 9.34
N GLU A 37 -9.12 0.37 10.63
CA GLU A 37 -10.12 0.09 11.66
C GLU A 37 -11.19 1.18 11.78
N GLU A 38 -10.85 2.45 11.49
CA GLU A 38 -11.78 3.58 11.54
C GLU A 38 -12.92 3.44 10.50
N PHE A 39 -12.66 2.73 9.41
CA PHE A 39 -13.62 2.47 8.34
C PHE A 39 -14.15 1.04 8.34
N HIS A 40 -13.84 0.27 9.38
CA HIS A 40 -14.26 -1.13 9.52
C HIS A 40 -13.85 -2.02 8.34
N ASP A 41 -12.66 -1.77 7.79
CA ASP A 41 -12.08 -2.58 6.71
C ASP A 41 -12.00 -4.06 7.12
N ILE A 42 -12.43 -4.94 6.21
CA ILE A 42 -12.54 -6.38 6.48
C ILE A 42 -11.19 -7.08 6.61
N ASN A 43 -10.13 -6.57 5.95
CA ASN A 43 -8.74 -7.01 6.02
C ASN A 43 -7.83 -6.01 5.29
N ASP A 44 -6.55 -6.32 5.10
CA ASP A 44 -5.55 -5.49 4.40
C ASP A 44 -5.40 -5.83 2.91
N ASN A 45 -6.37 -6.53 2.32
CA ASN A 45 -6.34 -6.98 0.92
C ASN A 45 -7.77 -7.20 0.39
N HIS A 46 -8.48 -6.09 0.13
CA HIS A 46 -9.89 -6.12 -0.24
C HIS A 46 -10.26 -5.08 -1.31
N ILE A 47 -11.40 -5.30 -1.96
CA ILE A 47 -12.03 -4.36 -2.88
C ILE A 47 -13.20 -3.70 -2.15
N VAL A 48 -13.31 -2.38 -2.27
CA VAL A 48 -14.42 -1.59 -1.72
C VAL A 48 -15.19 -0.93 -2.86
N VAL A 49 -16.52 -0.92 -2.78
CA VAL A 49 -17.39 -0.11 -3.62
C VAL A 49 -18.05 0.95 -2.74
N ASP A 50 -17.67 2.21 -2.94
CA ASP A 50 -18.13 3.33 -2.12
C ASP A 50 -19.02 4.28 -2.92
N ARG A 51 -20.10 4.71 -2.28
CA ARG A 51 -20.97 5.77 -2.79
C ARG A 51 -20.78 7.02 -1.94
N ASN A 52 -20.38 8.13 -2.58
CA ASN A 52 -20.16 9.43 -1.93
C ASN A 52 -19.13 9.42 -0.78
N PHE A 53 -18.17 8.50 -0.78
CA PHE A 53 -17.06 8.37 0.20
C PHE A 53 -17.44 8.14 1.68
N LEU A 54 -18.73 8.10 2.01
CA LEU A 54 -19.17 8.03 3.42
C LEU A 54 -19.69 6.65 3.82
N THR A 55 -20.11 5.83 2.85
CA THR A 55 -20.70 4.53 3.15
C THR A 55 -20.33 3.55 2.05
N SER A 56 -19.57 2.52 2.45
CA SER A 56 -19.32 1.37 1.60
C SER A 56 -20.62 0.63 1.33
N VAL A 57 -20.86 0.38 0.05
CA VAL A 57 -21.99 -0.43 -0.42
C VAL A 57 -21.60 -1.90 -0.41
N SER A 58 -20.33 -2.21 -0.68
CA SER A 58 -19.81 -3.58 -0.64
C SER A 58 -18.31 -3.58 -0.37
N SER A 59 -17.86 -4.57 0.41
CA SER A 59 -16.44 -4.83 0.66
C SER A 59 -16.19 -6.35 0.64
N VAL A 60 -15.20 -6.79 -0.14
CA VAL A 60 -14.91 -8.21 -0.35
C VAL A 60 -13.41 -8.48 -0.45
N THR A 61 -12.95 -9.61 0.08
CA THR A 61 -11.55 -10.05 -0.07
C THR A 61 -11.20 -10.22 -1.54
N VAL A 62 -10.01 -9.79 -1.93
CA VAL A 62 -9.57 -9.83 -3.33
C VAL A 62 -9.42 -11.28 -3.81
N GLY A 63 -10.02 -11.59 -4.96
CA GLY A 63 -9.90 -12.89 -5.59
C GLY A 63 -10.83 -13.06 -6.78
N TYR A 64 -10.95 -14.30 -7.25
CA TYR A 64 -11.89 -14.67 -8.30
C TYR A 64 -12.40 -16.09 -8.14
N TRP A 65 -13.52 -16.39 -8.78
CA TRP A 65 -14.08 -17.74 -8.80
C TRP A 65 -13.59 -18.48 -10.05
N HIS A 66 -13.14 -19.73 -9.89
CA HIS A 66 -12.79 -20.56 -11.04
C HIS A 66 -14.03 -20.77 -11.95
N ASP A 67 -13.83 -20.72 -13.26
CA ASP A 67 -14.89 -20.85 -14.28
C ASP A 67 -15.28 -22.32 -14.53
N ASP A 68 -15.52 -23.07 -13.45
CA ASP A 68 -16.06 -24.43 -13.53
C ASP A 68 -17.58 -24.37 -13.32
N ASP A 69 -18.36 -24.86 -14.28
CA ASP A 69 -19.83 -24.87 -14.30
C ASP A 69 -20.44 -25.82 -13.23
N THR A 70 -19.62 -26.41 -12.37
CA THR A 70 -20.07 -27.26 -11.27
C THR A 70 -20.33 -26.47 -9.99
N THR A 71 -21.32 -26.90 -9.22
CA THR A 71 -21.64 -26.41 -7.87
C THR A 71 -20.47 -26.70 -6.91
N GLY A 72 -19.43 -25.89 -6.98
CA GLY A 72 -18.16 -26.11 -6.28
C GLY A 72 -17.00 -25.22 -6.73
N ALA A 73 -17.22 -24.28 -7.67
CA ALA A 73 -16.20 -23.34 -8.14
C ALA A 73 -15.32 -22.81 -7.00
N ALA A 74 -14.04 -23.18 -7.03
CA ALA A 74 -13.08 -22.81 -6.00
C ALA A 74 -12.79 -21.30 -6.06
N PHE A 75 -12.77 -20.67 -4.90
CA PHE A 75 -12.30 -19.29 -4.78
C PHE A 75 -10.77 -19.27 -4.85
N VAL A 76 -10.24 -18.49 -5.77
CA VAL A 76 -8.81 -18.23 -5.91
C VAL A 76 -8.54 -16.86 -5.30
N GLY A 77 -7.93 -16.86 -4.11
CA GLY A 77 -7.48 -15.64 -3.46
C GLY A 77 -6.33 -15.00 -4.24
N LEU A 78 -6.34 -13.67 -4.33
CA LEU A 78 -5.27 -12.89 -4.92
C LEU A 78 -4.63 -12.01 -3.84
N THR A 79 -3.41 -11.56 -4.07
CA THR A 79 -2.71 -10.65 -3.17
C THR A 79 -2.39 -9.38 -3.93
N LEU A 80 -3.09 -8.29 -3.61
CA LEU A 80 -2.74 -6.98 -4.11
C LEU A 80 -1.32 -6.60 -3.65
N ASN A 81 -0.67 -5.72 -4.41
CA ASN A 81 0.69 -5.26 -4.13
C ASN A 81 1.79 -6.37 -4.18
N ASP A 82 1.53 -7.48 -4.87
CA ASP A 82 2.52 -8.55 -5.13
C ASP A 82 3.35 -8.31 -6.41
N GLY A 83 3.00 -7.28 -7.18
CA GLY A 83 3.62 -6.92 -8.46
C GLY A 83 3.03 -7.65 -9.67
N SER A 84 2.07 -8.56 -9.47
CA SER A 84 1.34 -9.22 -10.54
C SER A 84 0.43 -8.22 -11.27
N ASN A 85 0.24 -8.46 -12.58
CA ASN A 85 -0.71 -7.69 -13.37
C ASN A 85 -2.12 -8.27 -13.19
N TYR A 86 -3.05 -7.42 -12.78
CA TYR A 86 -4.46 -7.75 -12.65
C TYR A 86 -5.27 -7.02 -13.71
N GLN A 87 -6.34 -7.66 -14.18
CA GLN A 87 -7.36 -7.03 -15.01
C GLN A 87 -8.67 -7.01 -14.25
N ALA A 88 -9.35 -5.87 -14.27
CA ALA A 88 -10.64 -5.67 -13.64
C ALA A 88 -11.66 -5.21 -14.68
N TRP A 89 -12.90 -5.67 -14.50
CA TRP A 89 -14.04 -5.36 -15.35
C TRP A 89 -15.15 -4.81 -14.46
N VAL A 90 -15.77 -3.73 -14.94
CA VAL A 90 -16.87 -3.05 -14.25
C VAL A 90 -18.03 -2.97 -15.23
N ASP A 91 -19.12 -3.66 -14.91
CA ASP A 91 -20.35 -3.57 -15.67
C ASP A 91 -21.44 -2.93 -14.83
N TYR A 92 -22.22 -2.10 -15.48
CA TYR A 92 -23.46 -1.62 -14.93
C TYR A 92 -24.56 -1.71 -15.99
N ASP A 93 -25.53 -2.58 -15.76
CA ASP A 93 -26.65 -2.81 -16.66
C ASP A 93 -27.95 -3.02 -15.86
N TYR A 94 -29.05 -2.40 -16.32
CA TYR A 94 -30.39 -2.59 -15.75
C TYR A 94 -30.47 -2.50 -14.21
N GLY A 95 -29.71 -1.59 -13.57
CA GLY A 95 -29.70 -1.42 -12.12
C GLY A 95 -28.82 -2.42 -11.35
N ARG A 96 -28.02 -3.23 -12.05
CA ARG A 96 -27.09 -4.19 -11.46
C ARG A 96 -25.65 -3.73 -11.69
N PHE A 97 -24.88 -3.69 -10.61
CA PHE A 97 -23.44 -3.44 -10.64
C PHE A 97 -22.70 -4.77 -10.49
N ASN A 98 -21.81 -5.07 -11.44
CA ASN A 98 -20.93 -6.22 -11.40
C ASN A 98 -19.47 -5.78 -11.44
N PHE A 99 -18.67 -6.29 -10.50
CA PHE A 99 -17.23 -6.16 -10.50
C PHE A 99 -16.61 -7.55 -10.61
N THR A 100 -15.75 -7.72 -11.61
CA THR A 100 -14.94 -8.93 -11.82
C THR A 100 -13.48 -8.53 -11.85
N MET A 101 -12.60 -9.38 -11.33
CA MET A 101 -11.17 -9.22 -11.52
C MET A 101 -10.49 -10.57 -11.64
N ALA A 102 -9.33 -10.61 -12.29
CA ALA A 102 -8.51 -11.80 -12.38
C ALA A 102 -7.06 -11.44 -12.70
N LEU A 103 -6.18 -12.44 -12.74
CA LEU A 103 -4.83 -12.24 -13.29
C LEU A 103 -4.93 -11.86 -14.77
N ALA A 104 -4.19 -10.83 -15.18
CA ALA A 104 -4.20 -10.33 -16.56
C ALA A 104 -3.76 -11.40 -17.58
N VAL A 105 -2.94 -12.37 -17.16
CA VAL A 105 -2.52 -13.51 -18.01
C VAL A 105 -3.67 -14.42 -18.43
N LEU A 106 -4.81 -14.38 -17.72
CA LEU A 106 -6.01 -15.09 -18.16
C LEU A 106 -6.61 -14.46 -19.41
N SER A 107 -6.38 -13.17 -19.71
CA SER A 107 -6.82 -12.50 -20.94
C SER A 107 -8.33 -12.48 -21.25
N TRP A 108 -9.17 -13.12 -20.44
CA TRP A 108 -10.62 -13.10 -20.57
C TRP A 108 -11.29 -12.84 -19.22
N LYS A 109 -12.50 -12.29 -19.29
CA LYS A 109 -13.35 -12.03 -18.14
C LYS A 109 -14.02 -13.31 -17.66
N LEU A 110 -13.99 -13.55 -16.35
CA LEU A 110 -14.64 -14.69 -15.72
C LEU A 110 -16.15 -14.47 -15.64
N ARG A 111 -16.93 -15.55 -15.82
CA ARG A 111 -18.41 -15.48 -15.85
C ARG A 111 -19.01 -15.06 -14.51
N ARG A 112 -18.41 -15.52 -13.42
CA ARG A 112 -18.90 -15.24 -12.06
C ARG A 112 -18.22 -13.99 -11.50
N PRO A 113 -18.97 -12.89 -11.29
CA PRO A 113 -18.39 -11.68 -10.72
C PRO A 113 -17.98 -11.88 -9.26
N LEU A 114 -16.99 -11.09 -8.85
CA LEU A 114 -16.57 -11.03 -7.45
C LEU A 114 -17.60 -10.29 -6.59
N ILE A 115 -18.15 -9.18 -7.12
CA ILE A 115 -19.25 -8.41 -6.52
C ILE A 115 -20.40 -8.36 -7.52
N SER A 116 -21.61 -8.71 -7.09
CA SER A 116 -22.84 -8.47 -7.85
C SER A 116 -23.91 -7.96 -6.92
N ILE A 117 -24.33 -6.70 -7.11
CA ILE A 117 -25.28 -6.02 -6.24
C ILE A 117 -26.29 -5.22 -7.07
N GLU A 118 -27.50 -5.11 -6.55
CA GLU A 118 -28.48 -4.15 -7.08
C GLU A 118 -28.14 -2.77 -6.55
N MET A 119 -27.99 -1.82 -7.47
CA MET A 119 -27.56 -0.46 -7.16
C MET A 119 -28.22 0.52 -8.11
N ASP A 120 -29.04 1.41 -7.58
CA ASP A 120 -29.55 2.54 -8.34
C ASP A 120 -28.47 3.64 -8.42
N LEU A 121 -27.98 3.90 -9.64
CA LEU A 121 -27.00 4.93 -9.95
C LEU A 121 -27.63 6.15 -10.64
N SER A 122 -28.97 6.26 -10.66
CA SER A 122 -29.68 7.35 -11.35
C SER A 122 -29.32 8.74 -10.80
N ASP A 123 -28.94 8.83 -9.52
CA ASP A 123 -28.46 10.06 -8.90
C ASP A 123 -26.97 10.31 -9.12
N ILE A 124 -26.20 9.29 -9.51
CA ILE A 124 -24.79 9.40 -9.89
C ILE A 124 -24.65 9.80 -11.36
N PHE A 125 -25.46 9.20 -12.24
CA PHE A 125 -25.42 9.40 -13.68
C PHE A 125 -26.04 10.73 -14.10
N LEU A 126 -25.20 11.76 -14.09
CA LEU A 126 -25.51 13.08 -14.63
C LEU A 126 -25.30 13.13 -16.15
N ASN A 127 -25.79 14.21 -16.79
CA ASN A 127 -25.63 14.43 -18.24
C ASN A 127 -24.17 14.36 -18.71
N GLU A 128 -23.25 14.83 -17.88
CA GLU A 128 -21.82 14.78 -18.11
C GLU A 128 -21.14 14.19 -16.89
N MET A 129 -20.25 13.23 -17.13
CA MET A 129 -19.49 12.55 -16.10
C MET A 129 -18.06 12.32 -16.55
N TYR A 130 -17.19 12.13 -15.56
CA TYR A 130 -15.78 11.91 -15.77
C TYR A 130 -15.36 10.62 -15.08
N ILE A 131 -14.50 9.85 -15.74
CA ILE A 131 -13.84 8.68 -15.18
C ILE A 131 -12.39 9.05 -14.95
N SER A 132 -11.90 8.74 -13.76
CA SER A 132 -10.54 9.05 -13.36
C SER A 132 -9.97 7.94 -12.50
N PHE A 133 -8.66 7.78 -12.56
CA PHE A 133 -7.90 6.93 -11.65
C PHE A 133 -7.23 7.81 -10.60
N CYS A 134 -7.34 7.41 -9.34
CA CYS A 134 -6.64 8.03 -8.23
C CYS A 134 -5.89 6.96 -7.43
N ALA A 135 -4.85 7.38 -6.73
CA ALA A 135 -4.05 6.52 -5.89
C ALA A 135 -3.45 7.34 -4.75
N ALA A 136 -3.27 6.69 -3.60
CA ALA A 136 -2.67 7.30 -2.43
C ALA A 136 -1.79 6.27 -1.72
N THR A 137 -0.59 6.68 -1.34
CA THR A 137 0.29 5.90 -0.47
C THR A 137 0.15 6.42 0.96
N ARG A 138 0.03 5.53 1.96
CA ARG A 138 0.03 5.93 3.37
C ARG A 138 1.37 5.62 4.05
N LYS A 139 1.45 4.46 4.72
CA LYS A 139 2.62 4.06 5.54
C LYS A 139 3.68 3.30 4.75
N LEU A 140 3.28 2.62 3.68
CA LEU A 140 4.15 1.82 2.83
C LEU A 140 4.53 2.57 1.55
N VAL A 141 5.63 2.14 0.92
CA VAL A 141 6.02 2.60 -0.41
C VAL A 141 5.35 1.70 -1.43
N GLU A 142 4.41 2.26 -2.19
CA GLU A 142 3.65 1.55 -3.21
C GLU A 142 3.74 2.30 -4.53
N ARG A 143 3.67 1.55 -5.64
CA ARG A 143 3.59 2.12 -6.98
C ARG A 143 2.27 1.71 -7.61
N HIS A 144 1.61 2.68 -8.22
CA HIS A 144 0.30 2.50 -8.83
C HIS A 144 0.44 2.67 -10.33
N HIS A 145 0.13 1.62 -11.08
CA HIS A 145 0.29 1.59 -12.54
C HIS A 145 -1.04 1.18 -13.18
N VAL A 146 -1.59 2.07 -14.01
CA VAL A 146 -2.63 1.72 -14.97
C VAL A 146 -1.92 1.43 -16.29
N LEU A 147 -1.83 0.16 -16.66
CA LEU A 147 -1.07 -0.28 -17.83
C LEU A 147 -1.86 -0.16 -19.13
N ALA A 148 -3.17 -0.42 -19.05
CA ALA A 148 -4.12 -0.25 -20.13
C ALA A 148 -5.50 0.00 -19.52
N TRP A 149 -6.37 0.71 -20.24
CA TRP A 149 -7.77 0.87 -19.85
C TRP A 149 -8.63 1.16 -21.07
N SER A 150 -9.90 0.79 -20.99
CA SER A 150 -10.94 1.09 -21.96
C SER A 150 -12.23 1.45 -21.24
N PHE A 151 -13.07 2.23 -21.90
CA PHE A 151 -14.39 2.58 -21.39
C PHE A 151 -15.38 2.66 -22.53
N SER A 152 -16.62 2.23 -22.25
CA SER A 152 -17.74 2.37 -23.17
C SER A 152 -19.04 2.42 -22.39
N ASN A 153 -19.89 3.37 -22.77
CA ASN A 153 -21.26 3.54 -22.25
C ASN A 153 -22.33 3.11 -23.27
N LEU A 154 -21.92 2.54 -24.41
CA LEU A 154 -22.83 2.15 -25.51
C LEU A 154 -22.64 0.69 -25.94
N ASN A 155 -21.43 0.17 -25.79
CA ASN A 155 -21.05 -1.16 -26.25
C ASN A 155 -20.39 -1.97 -25.11
N PHE A 156 -21.08 -2.99 -24.64
CA PHE A 156 -20.60 -3.87 -23.56
C PHE A 156 -19.53 -4.88 -24.03
N TYR A 157 -19.20 -4.94 -25.32
CA TYR A 157 -18.14 -5.79 -25.90
C TYR A 157 -16.80 -5.06 -26.07
N THR A 158 -16.59 -3.95 -25.36
CA THR A 158 -15.39 -3.11 -25.56
C THR A 158 -14.12 -3.78 -25.03
N ASP A 159 -14.26 -4.78 -24.17
CA ASP A 159 -13.15 -5.53 -23.58
C ASP A 159 -12.35 -6.33 -24.63
N ASP A 160 -12.98 -6.75 -25.73
CA ASP A 160 -12.36 -7.62 -26.75
C ASP A 160 -11.19 -6.95 -27.51
N ASN A 161 -11.10 -5.63 -27.45
CA ASN A 161 -10.06 -4.86 -28.16
C ASN A 161 -8.95 -4.32 -27.23
N LEU A 162 -9.01 -4.57 -25.92
CA LEU A 162 -7.99 -4.11 -25.00
C LEU A 162 -6.74 -5.00 -25.13
N VAL A 163 -5.67 -4.45 -25.73
CA VAL A 163 -4.40 -5.18 -25.85
C VAL A 163 -3.70 -5.23 -24.49
N THR A 164 -3.70 -6.40 -23.88
CA THR A 164 -3.02 -6.69 -22.60
C THR A 164 -1.76 -7.53 -22.76
N LEU A 165 -1.33 -7.77 -24.01
CA LEU A 165 -0.11 -8.50 -24.35
C LEU A 165 1.13 -7.63 -24.12
N ASP A 166 2.24 -8.27 -23.73
CA ASP A 166 3.56 -7.64 -23.54
C ASP A 166 3.59 -6.43 -22.59
N LEU A 167 2.65 -6.36 -21.66
CA LEU A 167 2.66 -5.37 -20.60
C LEU A 167 3.83 -5.64 -19.62
N PRO A 168 4.45 -4.59 -19.05
CA PRO A 168 5.51 -4.76 -18.07
C PRO A 168 4.97 -5.52 -16.84
N ASN A 169 5.79 -6.40 -16.27
CA ASN A 169 5.49 -7.12 -15.03
C ASN A 169 6.36 -6.56 -13.90
N PHE A 170 5.78 -6.42 -12.71
CA PHE A 170 6.43 -5.81 -11.55
C PHE A 170 6.64 -6.80 -10.39
N ILE A 171 6.41 -8.10 -10.60
CA ILE A 171 6.69 -9.14 -9.61
C ILE A 171 8.17 -8.99 -9.20
N PRO A 172 8.46 -8.73 -7.91
CA PRO A 172 9.83 -8.64 -7.44
C PRO A 172 10.57 -9.92 -7.78
N LEU A 173 11.73 -9.80 -8.42
CA LEU A 173 12.66 -10.93 -8.54
C LEU A 173 12.93 -11.45 -7.14
N ALA A 174 12.82 -12.77 -6.94
CA ALA A 174 13.16 -13.40 -5.68
C ALA A 174 14.50 -12.83 -5.20
N PRO A 175 14.63 -12.42 -3.92
CA PRO A 175 15.83 -11.78 -3.44
C PRO A 175 16.99 -12.72 -3.73
N GLN A 176 17.87 -12.33 -4.67
CA GLN A 176 19.16 -12.99 -4.78
C GLN A 176 19.78 -12.88 -3.40
N SER A 177 20.12 -14.02 -2.80
CA SER A 177 20.68 -14.08 -1.45
C SER A 177 21.75 -13.01 -1.34
N ILE A 178 21.50 -11.98 -0.53
CA ILE A 178 22.48 -10.94 -0.29
C ILE A 178 23.70 -11.67 0.24
N ASP A 179 24.74 -11.69 -0.59
CA ASP A 179 25.99 -12.38 -0.33
C ASP A 179 26.44 -12.06 1.10
N ASN A 180 26.66 -13.12 1.89
CA ASN A 180 26.96 -13.09 3.33
C ASN A 180 28.14 -12.14 3.65
N SER A 181 28.96 -11.84 2.65
CA SER A 181 30.01 -10.82 2.63
C SER A 181 29.61 -9.47 3.26
N ARG A 182 28.46 -8.87 2.90
CA ARG A 182 28.07 -7.55 3.44
C ARG A 182 27.67 -7.58 4.91
N ARG A 183 27.14 -8.71 5.41
CA ARG A 183 26.80 -8.88 6.82
C ARG A 183 28.08 -8.95 7.67
N HIS A 184 29.10 -9.68 7.23
CA HIS A 184 30.38 -9.77 7.93
C HIS A 184 31.11 -8.41 8.04
N LEU A 185 31.03 -7.57 7.00
CA LEU A 185 31.65 -6.24 7.02
C LEU A 185 31.01 -5.29 8.05
N ILE A 186 29.69 -5.34 8.21
CA ILE A 186 28.96 -4.52 9.20
C ILE A 186 29.27 -4.99 10.63
N PHE A 187 29.24 -6.30 10.89
CA PHE A 187 29.58 -6.84 12.20
C PHE A 187 31.05 -6.57 12.59
N SER A 188 31.97 -6.63 11.62
CA SER A 188 33.39 -6.32 11.83
C SER A 188 33.63 -4.86 12.23
N HIS A 189 33.02 -3.89 11.54
CA HIS A 189 33.16 -2.46 11.87
C HIS A 189 32.59 -2.12 13.25
N SER A 190 31.42 -2.68 13.59
CA SER A 190 30.78 -2.45 14.90
C SER A 190 31.65 -2.99 16.06
N MET A 191 32.22 -4.18 15.90
CA MET A 191 33.07 -4.80 16.93
C MET A 191 34.37 -4.02 17.16
N ALA A 192 35.03 -3.54 16.09
CA ALA A 192 36.25 -2.73 16.20
C ALA A 192 36.01 -1.40 16.94
N ALA A 193 34.90 -0.72 16.64
CA ALA A 193 34.53 0.54 17.30
C ALA A 193 34.29 0.34 18.81
N MET A 194 33.64 -0.75 19.20
CA MET A 194 33.39 -1.08 20.61
C MET A 194 34.69 -1.36 21.38
N VAL A 195 35.63 -2.10 20.78
CA VAL A 195 36.94 -2.38 21.40
C VAL A 195 37.74 -1.09 21.60
N LEU A 196 37.74 -0.19 20.61
CA LEU A 196 38.39 1.11 20.73
C LEU A 196 37.78 1.95 21.87
N LEU A 197 36.45 2.01 21.97
CA LEU A 197 35.78 2.74 23.05
C LEU A 197 36.17 2.21 24.44
N MET A 198 36.20 0.88 24.62
CA MET A 198 36.57 0.25 25.88
C MET A 198 38.05 0.52 26.25
N SER A 199 38.95 0.54 25.26
CA SER A 199 40.36 0.88 25.49
C SER A 199 40.56 2.34 25.93
N ILE A 200 39.80 3.27 25.36
CA ILE A 200 39.82 4.68 25.74
C ILE A 200 39.29 4.87 27.17
N LEU A 201 38.21 4.17 27.53
CA LEU A 201 37.66 4.20 28.89
C LEU A 201 38.62 3.60 29.92
N ALA A 202 39.33 2.52 29.57
CA ALA A 202 40.31 1.91 30.46
C ALA A 202 41.52 2.83 30.69
N THR A 203 42.09 3.38 29.61
CA THR A 203 43.24 4.29 29.69
C THR A 203 42.92 5.57 30.45
N THR A 204 41.75 6.18 30.23
CA THR A 204 41.30 7.36 30.97
C THR A 204 41.12 7.07 32.47
N ARG A 205 40.56 5.91 32.85
CA ARG A 205 40.46 5.52 34.27
C ARG A 205 41.81 5.31 34.94
N VAL A 206 42.75 4.66 34.25
CA VAL A 206 44.13 4.48 34.77
C VAL A 206 44.81 5.83 34.94
N TRP A 207 44.71 6.71 33.93
CA TRP A 207 45.29 8.04 33.99
C TRP A 207 44.72 8.87 35.15
N MET A 208 43.39 8.88 35.32
CA MET A 208 42.73 9.54 36.44
C MET A 208 43.21 8.98 37.79
N ALA A 209 43.33 7.65 37.94
CA ALA A 209 43.80 7.04 39.17
C ALA A 209 45.25 7.42 39.51
N VAL A 210 46.15 7.44 38.51
CA VAL A 210 47.54 7.87 38.68
C VAL A 210 47.63 9.37 39.00
N PHE A 211 46.84 10.20 38.32
CA PHE A 211 46.77 11.63 38.55
C PHE A 211 46.28 11.98 39.96
N HIS A 212 45.24 11.29 40.44
CA HIS A 212 44.76 11.47 41.81
C HIS A 212 45.78 10.99 42.85
N ARG A 213 46.49 9.88 42.60
CA ARG A 213 47.56 9.40 43.49
C ARG A 213 48.74 10.36 43.57
N THR A 214 49.20 10.88 42.43
CA THR A 214 50.32 11.84 42.38
C THR A 214 49.97 13.15 43.07
N ARG A 215 48.76 13.70 42.85
CA ARG A 215 48.28 14.89 43.58
C ARG A 215 48.19 14.68 45.08
N LYS A 216 47.70 13.53 45.54
CA LYS A 216 47.62 13.23 46.98
C LYS A 216 49.00 13.13 47.64
N ILE A 217 49.98 12.53 46.95
CA ILE A 217 51.37 12.45 47.42
C ILE A 217 52.00 13.84 47.51
N GLN A 218 51.69 14.73 46.58
CA GLN A 218 52.24 16.09 46.57
C GLN A 218 51.65 16.96 47.69
N GLY A 219 50.33 16.91 47.93
CA GLY A 219 49.69 17.61 49.05
C GLY A 219 50.17 17.15 50.43
N ASN A 220 50.36 15.84 50.63
CA ASN A 220 50.88 15.30 51.89
C ASN A 220 52.35 15.70 52.17
N LYS A 221 53.15 16.03 51.14
CA LYS A 221 54.53 16.50 51.32
C LYS A 221 54.59 17.97 51.73
N GLU A 222 53.64 18.78 51.27
CA GLU A 222 53.56 20.19 51.63
C GLU A 222 53.08 20.38 53.08
N GLU A 223 52.17 19.53 53.58
CA GLU A 223 51.71 19.54 54.99
C GLU A 223 52.77 19.09 56.01
N VAL A 224 53.70 18.20 55.64
CA VAL A 224 54.78 17.72 56.52
C VAL A 224 55.98 18.70 56.57
N SER A 225 55.99 19.70 55.68
CA SER A 225 57.06 20.70 55.56
C SER A 225 56.75 22.02 56.27
N GLN A 226 55.62 22.12 56.99
CA GLN A 226 55.21 23.23 57.86
C GLN A 226 55.24 22.80 59.33
#